data_AF-A0A3N6SUL3-F1
#
_entry.id   AF-A0A3N6SUL3-F1
#
_cell.length_a   1.000
_cell.length_b   1.000
_cell.length_c   1.000
_cell.angle_alpha   90.00
_cell.angle_beta   90.00
_cell.angle_gamma   90.00
#
_symmetry.space_group_name_H-M   'P 1'
#
loop_
_entity.id
_entity.type
_entity.pdbx_description
1 polymer ?
#
loop_
_entity_poly.entity_id
_entity_poly.type
_entity_poly.pdbx_seq_one_letter_code
_entity_poly.pdbx_strand_id
1 'polypeptide(L)' 'MNSFGQIQLMGTHNCIRRESALHSEVEVLRWAMESMLRHSSWHSFGTDCKELIAMIKEPHTWPSFATELERIETL' A
#
# COMPACT_ATOMS: atom_id res chain seq x y z
N MET A 1 37.84 29.30 20.99
CA MET A 1 36.99 28.16 21.42
C MET A 1 35.65 28.36 20.75
N ASN A 2 35.47 27.73 19.60
CA ASN A 2 34.35 27.93 18.72
C ASN A 2 33.81 26.51 18.56
N SER A 3 32.88 26.14 19.43
CA SER A 3 32.22 24.85 19.41
C SER A 3 31.34 24.82 18.17
N PHE A 4 31.91 24.37 17.05
CA PHE A 4 31.17 24.03 15.84
C PHE A 4 30.15 22.96 16.23
N GLY A 5 28.91 23.39 16.44
CA GLY A 5 27.77 22.50 16.55
C GLY A 5 27.69 21.72 15.25
N GLN A 6 28.14 20.46 15.28
CA GLN A 6 27.91 19.53 14.18
C GLN A 6 26.40 19.32 14.11
N ILE A 7 25.75 20.01 13.17
CA ILE A 7 24.38 19.70 12.79
C ILE A 7 24.47 18.30 12.18
N GLN A 8 24.09 17.29 12.96
CA GLN A 8 23.95 15.93 12.47
C GLN A 8 22.76 15.91 11.52
N LEU A 9 23.05 16.01 10.23
CA LEU A 9 22.06 15.95 9.17
C LEU A 9 21.62 14.48 9.06
N MET A 10 20.58 14.10 9.81
CA MET A 10 19.90 12.82 9.62
C MET A 10 19.12 12.88 8.31
N GLY A 11 19.77 12.48 7.22
CA GLY A 11 19.04 12.06 6.02
C GLY A 11 18.26 10.80 6.34
N THR A 12 17.07 10.64 5.75
CA THR A 12 16.32 9.37 5.76
C THR A 12 17.13 8.32 5.01
N HIS A 13 18.06 7.68 5.72
CA HIS A 13 18.78 6.53 5.21
C HIS A 13 17.82 5.35 5.32
N ASN A 14 17.63 4.64 4.21
CA ASN A 14 16.75 3.49 4.03
C ASN A 14 15.32 3.80 3.52
N CYS A 15 15.19 4.46 2.36
CA CYS A 15 14.00 4.25 1.53
C CYS A 15 14.08 2.83 0.94
N ILE A 16 13.68 1.83 1.74
CA ILE A 16 13.54 0.45 1.28
C ILE A 16 12.50 0.48 0.16
N ARG A 17 12.97 0.21 -1.08
CA ARG A 17 12.20 -0.01 -2.30
C ARG A 17 11.14 1.06 -2.60
N ARG A 18 11.20 1.67 -3.77
CA ARG A 18 10.02 2.32 -4.33
C ARG A 18 8.94 1.24 -4.48
N GLU A 19 8.07 1.07 -3.49
CA GLU A 19 6.78 0.41 -3.67
C GLU A 19 6.17 1.07 -4.91
N SER A 20 5.83 0.26 -5.90
CA SER A 20 5.25 0.79 -7.13
C SER A 20 3.98 1.57 -6.76
N ALA A 21 3.57 2.52 -7.60
CA ALA A 21 2.29 3.20 -7.41
C ALA A 21 1.15 2.19 -7.19
N LEU A 22 1.21 1.04 -7.87
CA LEU A 22 0.30 -0.08 -7.72
C LEU A 22 0.33 -0.74 -6.31
N HIS A 23 1.50 -0.89 -5.68
CA HIS A 23 1.57 -1.35 -4.28
C HIS A 23 0.87 -0.37 -3.34
N SER A 24 1.06 0.94 -3.55
CA SER A 24 0.37 1.95 -2.74
C SER A 24 -1.15 1.92 -2.96
N GLU A 25 -1.62 1.75 -4.20
CA GLU A 25 -3.05 1.61 -4.49
C GLU A 25 -3.68 0.39 -3.80
N VAL A 26 -3.00 -0.76 -3.84
CA VAL A 26 -3.45 -2.00 -3.17
C VAL A 26 -3.52 -1.81 -1.65
N GLU A 27 -2.49 -1.21 -1.05
CA GLU A 27 -2.44 -0.93 0.39
C GLU A 27 -3.52 0.07 0.83
N VAL A 28 -3.76 1.11 0.03
CA VAL A 28 -4.82 2.09 0.30
C VAL A 28 -6.20 1.44 0.21
N LEU A 29 -6.45 0.58 -0.79
CA LEU A 29 -7.69 -0.17 -0.89
C LEU A 29 -7.90 -1.06 0.35
N ARG A 30 -6.87 -1.81 0.76
CA ARG A 30 -6.93 -2.65 1.96
C ARG A 30 -7.26 -1.84 3.20
N TRP A 31 -6.57 -0.73 3.40
CA TRP A 31 -6.80 0.16 4.55
C TRP A 31 -8.22 0.73 4.54
N ALA A 32 -8.74 1.12 3.38
CA ALA A 32 -10.12 1.60 3.24
C ALA A 32 -11.13 0.51 3.62
N MET A 33 -10.91 -0.74 3.15
CA MET A 33 -11.76 -1.89 3.47
C MET A 33 -11.74 -2.22 4.96
N GLU A 34 -10.56 -2.35 5.56
CA GLU A 34 -10.38 -2.58 7.01
C GLU A 34 -11.04 -1.48 7.85
N SER A 35 -10.85 -0.21 7.46
CA SER A 35 -11.42 0.93 8.16
C SER A 35 -12.94 0.94 8.06
N MET A 36 -13.50 0.66 6.88
CA MET A 36 -14.94 0.61 6.70
C MET A 36 -15.58 -0.59 7.42
N LEU A 37 -14.95 -1.76 7.43
CA LEU A 37 -15.40 -2.93 8.20
C LEU A 37 -15.52 -2.64 9.70
N ARG A 38 -14.63 -1.81 10.24
CA ARG A 38 -14.67 -1.39 11.66
C ARG A 38 -15.79 -0.41 11.97
N HIS A 39 -16.29 0.33 10.97
CA HIS A 39 -17.21 1.46 11.18
C HIS A 39 -18.58 1.27 10.53
N SER A 40 -18.75 0.30 9.63
CA SER A 40 -19.98 0.09 8.87
C SER A 40 -20.07 -1.32 8.30
N SER A 41 -21.29 -1.78 8.01
CA SER A 41 -21.56 -3.01 7.24
C SER A 41 -21.57 -2.75 5.73
N TRP A 42 -20.77 -1.79 5.25
CA TRP A 42 -20.72 -1.43 3.84
C TRP A 42 -19.68 -2.29 3.11
N HIS A 43 -20.09 -2.91 1.99
CA HIS A 43 -19.31 -3.96 1.33
C HIS A 43 -18.86 -3.59 -0.11
N SER A 44 -19.22 -2.42 -0.64
CA SER A 44 -18.88 -2.07 -2.02
C SER A 44 -17.84 -0.95 -2.09
N PHE A 45 -16.68 -1.27 -2.66
CA PHE A 45 -15.58 -0.32 -2.88
C PHE A 45 -15.42 -0.05 -4.38
N GLY A 46 -15.15 1.20 -4.73
CA GLY A 46 -14.84 1.62 -6.09
C GLY A 46 -13.38 2.01 -6.20
N THR A 47 -12.74 1.67 -7.32
CA THR A 47 -11.38 2.10 -7.67
C THR A 47 -11.38 2.56 -9.13
N ASP A 48 -10.60 3.59 -9.44
CA ASP A 48 -10.32 4.06 -10.80
C ASP A 48 -9.03 3.45 -11.38
N CYS A 49 -8.32 2.64 -10.58
CA CYS A 49 -7.07 2.00 -10.98
C CYS A 49 -7.34 0.77 -11.87
N LYS A 50 -7.09 0.92 -13.18
CA LYS A 50 -7.26 -0.16 -14.16
C LYS A 50 -6.40 -1.38 -13.87
N GLU A 51 -5.18 -1.18 -13.37
CA GLU A 51 -4.28 -2.27 -13.01
C GLU A 51 -4.81 -3.05 -11.80
N LEU A 52 -5.36 -2.37 -10.80
CA LEU A 52 -5.98 -3.00 -9.65
C LEU A 52 -7.20 -3.85 -10.06
N ILE A 53 -8.01 -3.34 -10.99
CA ILE A 53 -9.13 -4.10 -11.58
C ILE A 53 -8.62 -5.34 -12.32
N ALA A 54 -7.54 -5.22 -13.08
CA ALA A 54 -6.93 -6.35 -13.79
C ALA A 54 -6.37 -7.39 -12.81
N MET A 55 -5.75 -6.96 -11.72
CA MET A 55 -5.24 -7.82 -10.65
C MET A 55 -6.34 -8.63 -9.97
N ILE A 56 -7.50 -8.01 -9.69
CA ILE A 56 -8.64 -8.70 -9.07
C ILE A 56 -9.26 -9.71 -10.05
N LYS A 57 -9.31 -9.38 -11.35
CA LYS A 57 -9.87 -10.27 -12.38
C LYS A 57 -8.96 -11.46 -12.68
N GLU A 58 -7.66 -11.25 -12.72
CA GLU A 58 -6.65 -12.23 -13.09
C GLU A 58 -5.48 -12.24 -12.10
N PRO A 59 -5.70 -12.63 -10.82
CA PRO A 59 -4.66 -12.54 -9.78
C PRO A 59 -3.43 -13.40 -10.10
N HIS A 60 -3.62 -14.50 -10.84
CA HIS A 60 -2.56 -15.41 -11.27
C HIS A 60 -1.54 -14.77 -12.24
N THR A 61 -1.88 -13.68 -12.93
CA THR A 61 -0.95 -12.95 -13.81
C THR A 61 -0.07 -11.96 -13.04
N TRP A 62 -0.31 -11.76 -11.74
CA TRP A 62 0.38 -10.79 -10.89
C TRP A 62 1.06 -11.43 -9.67
N PRO A 63 2.03 -12.34 -9.87
CA PRO A 63 2.65 -13.10 -8.78
C PRO A 63 3.39 -12.22 -7.76
N SER A 64 3.78 -10.99 -8.12
CA SER A 64 4.40 -10.05 -7.20
C SER A 64 3.43 -9.48 -6.14
N PHE A 65 2.12 -9.61 -6.37
CA PHE A 65 1.06 -9.09 -5.51
C PHE A 65 0.21 -10.20 -4.89
N ALA A 66 0.61 -11.47 -5.05
CA ALA A 66 -0.18 -12.61 -4.60
C ALA A 66 -0.51 -12.55 -3.10
N THR A 67 0.46 -12.14 -2.29
CA THR A 67 0.29 -12.01 -0.83
C THR A 67 -0.69 -10.90 -0.46
N GLU A 68 -0.61 -9.75 -1.13
CA GLU A 68 -1.48 -8.61 -0.88
C GLU A 68 -2.91 -8.88 -1.32
N LEU A 69 -3.08 -9.57 -2.47
CA LEU A 69 -4.39 -9.98 -2.97
C LEU A 69 -5.05 -11.03 -2.07
N GLU A 70 -4.30 -12.03 -1.60
CA GLU A 70 -4.80 -13.02 -0.63
C GLU A 70 -5.30 -12.32 0.64
N ARG A 71 -4.54 -11.34 1.15
CA ARG A 71 -4.94 -10.58 2.33
C ARG A 71 -6.25 -9.81 2.11
N ILE A 72 -6.43 -9.17 0.96
CA ILE A 72 -7.67 -8.45 0.63
C ILE A 72 -8.85 -9.41 0.48
N GLU A 73 -8.64 -10.60 -0.09
CA GLU A 73 -9.69 -11.62 -0.23
C GLU A 73 -10.16 -12.18 1.12
N THR A 74 -9.28 -12.20 2.13
CA THR A 74 -9.59 -12.69 3.48
C THR A 74 -10.24 -11.68 4.44
N LEU A 75 -10.44 -10.41 4.00
CA LEU A 75 -11.06 -9.34 4.80
C LEU A 75 -12.60 -9.41 4.77
#